data_AF-A0A0D2USP8-F1
#
_entry.id   AF-A0A0D2USP8-F1
#
_cell.length_a   1.000
_cell.length_b   1.000
_cell.length_c   1.000
_cell.angle_alpha   90.00
_cell.angle_beta   90.00
_cell.angle_gamma   90.00
#
_symmetry.space_group_name_H-M   'P 1'
#
loop_
_entity.id
_entity.type
_entity.pdbx_description
1 polymer ?
#
loop_
_entity_poly.entity_id
_entity_poly.type
_entity_poly.pdbx_seq_one_letter_code
_entity_poly.pdbx_strand_id
1 'polypeptide(L)'
;MVIISNSSRRASTTIEKLKNLGFDPSLFVGAITSGELTHQYLQRRDNAWFAALGRSCIHMTWSDRGAISLEGLGLQVIENAEEADFILAHGTEALGLPSGLVRPMSLDGLEKILEHCAAKKIPMVVANPDFVTVEARALSIMPGTLAAKYEKLGGEVKWMGKPDK
;
A
#
# COMPACT_ATOMS: atom_id res chain seq x y z
N MET A 1 -9.73 -3.82 -24.02
CA MET A 1 -10.31 -3.48 -22.69
C MET A 1 -9.20 -3.01 -21.75
N VAL A 2 -9.48 -2.15 -20.77
CA VAL A 2 -8.50 -1.78 -19.72
C VAL A 2 -9.01 -2.29 -18.38
N ILE A 3 -8.14 -2.91 -17.59
CA ILE A 3 -8.46 -3.37 -16.24
C ILE A 3 -8.17 -2.26 -15.24
N ILE A 4 -9.16 -1.91 -14.42
CA ILE A 4 -9.00 -0.92 -13.35
C ILE A 4 -9.25 -1.61 -12.00
N SER A 5 -8.22 -1.71 -11.16
CA SER A 5 -8.27 -2.48 -9.91
C SER A 5 -7.70 -1.68 -8.72
N ASN A 6 -8.27 -1.88 -7.54
CA ASN A 6 -7.77 -1.28 -6.31
C ASN A 6 -6.58 -2.05 -5.70
N SER A 7 -6.10 -3.10 -6.38
CA SER A 7 -4.93 -3.86 -5.92
C SER A 7 -3.73 -2.95 -5.63
N SER A 8 -3.08 -3.18 -4.48
CA SER A 8 -1.81 -2.54 -4.11
C SER A 8 -0.61 -3.04 -4.93
N ARG A 9 -0.81 -3.99 -5.85
CA ARG A 9 0.24 -4.51 -6.73
C ARG A 9 0.40 -3.63 -7.97
N ARG A 10 1.58 -3.70 -8.60
CA ARG A 10 1.85 -3.08 -9.91
C ARG A 10 0.93 -3.64 -10.99
N ALA A 11 0.78 -2.87 -12.07
CA ALA A 11 -0.06 -3.27 -13.20
C ALA A 11 0.41 -4.59 -13.85
N SER A 12 1.73 -4.79 -13.96
CA SER A 12 2.34 -6.00 -14.52
C SER A 12 1.89 -7.26 -13.78
N THR A 13 1.90 -7.24 -12.45
CA THR A 13 1.44 -8.37 -11.62
C THR A 13 -0.05 -8.67 -11.82
N THR A 14 -0.88 -7.66 -12.08
CA THR A 14 -2.30 -7.87 -12.38
C THR A 14 -2.50 -8.55 -13.74
N ILE A 15 -1.77 -8.13 -14.77
CA ILE A 15 -1.82 -8.77 -16.09
C ILE A 15 -1.32 -10.21 -16.03
N GLU A 16 -0.23 -10.46 -15.32
CA GLU A 16 0.30 -11.81 -15.09
C GLU A 16 -0.71 -12.71 -14.36
N LYS A 17 -1.38 -12.19 -13.33
CA LYS A 17 -2.43 -12.91 -12.62
C LYS A 17 -3.60 -13.29 -13.56
N LEU A 18 -4.04 -12.39 -14.44
CA LEU A 18 -5.10 -12.69 -15.41
C LEU A 18 -4.68 -13.78 -16.40
N LYS A 19 -3.43 -13.72 -16.87
CA LYS A 19 -2.86 -14.79 -17.71
C LYS A 19 -2.90 -16.15 -17.00
N ASN A 20 -2.48 -16.19 -15.73
CA ASN A 20 -2.47 -17.41 -14.93
C ASN A 20 -3.87 -17.95 -14.62
N LEU A 21 -4.90 -17.10 -14.69
CA LEU A 21 -6.31 -17.49 -14.60
C LEU A 21 -6.90 -18.00 -15.93
N GLY A 22 -6.11 -18.03 -17.01
CA GLY A 22 -6.51 -18.54 -18.32
C GLY A 22 -7.10 -17.49 -19.26
N PHE A 23 -7.06 -16.20 -18.91
CA PHE A 23 -7.46 -15.14 -19.84
C PHE A 23 -6.35 -14.88 -20.87
N ASP A 24 -6.74 -14.67 -22.12
CA ASP A 24 -5.81 -14.22 -23.17
C ASP A 24 -5.40 -12.76 -22.89
N PRO A 25 -4.10 -12.47 -22.65
CA PRO A 25 -3.61 -11.11 -22.42
C PRO A 25 -3.93 -10.14 -23.57
N SER A 26 -4.08 -10.63 -24.80
CA SER A 26 -4.39 -9.81 -25.98
C SER A 26 -5.73 -9.07 -25.89
N LEU A 27 -6.64 -9.54 -25.02
CA LEU A 27 -7.93 -8.90 -24.76
C LEU A 27 -7.80 -7.60 -23.96
N PHE A 28 -6.66 -7.40 -23.29
CA PHE A 28 -6.39 -6.25 -22.44
C PHE A 28 -5.32 -5.36 -23.08
N VAL A 29 -5.64 -4.07 -23.22
CA VAL A 29 -4.66 -3.04 -23.60
C VAL A 29 -3.68 -2.79 -22.44
N GLY A 30 -4.12 -3.03 -21.21
CA GLY A 30 -3.31 -2.91 -20.01
C GLY A 30 -4.14 -2.94 -18.73
N ALA A 31 -3.47 -2.69 -17.61
CA ALA A 31 -4.08 -2.55 -16.30
C ALA A 31 -3.63 -1.23 -15.65
N ILE A 32 -4.54 -0.61 -14.91
CA ILE A 32 -4.29 0.51 -14.01
C ILE A 32 -4.68 0.03 -12.61
N THR A 33 -3.72 0.06 -11.70
CA THR A 33 -3.94 -0.37 -10.32
C THR A 33 -3.63 0.75 -9.33
N SER A 34 -4.24 0.72 -8.15
CA SER A 34 -3.87 1.64 -7.06
C SER A 34 -2.39 1.55 -6.72
N GLY A 35 -1.81 0.34 -6.71
CA GLY A 35 -0.37 0.14 -6.52
C GLY A 35 0.49 0.74 -7.63
N GLU A 36 0.04 0.68 -8.88
CA GLU A 36 0.72 1.31 -10.01
C GLU A 36 0.73 2.83 -9.87
N LEU A 37 -0.43 3.42 -9.58
CA LEU A 37 -0.54 4.86 -9.33
C LEU A 37 0.36 5.27 -8.16
N THR A 38 0.24 4.59 -7.03
CA THR A 38 1.06 4.85 -5.84
C THR A 38 2.55 4.84 -6.15
N HIS A 39 3.02 3.81 -6.88
CA HIS A 39 4.42 3.73 -7.29
C HIS A 39 4.83 4.91 -8.17
N GLN A 40 4.02 5.27 -9.19
CA GLN A 40 4.35 6.37 -10.09
C GLN A 40 4.41 7.72 -9.36
N TYR A 41 3.48 7.99 -8.45
CA TYR A 41 3.49 9.22 -7.63
C TYR A 41 4.69 9.26 -6.67
N LEU A 42 5.05 8.13 -6.04
CA LEU A 42 6.24 8.04 -5.18
C LEU A 42 7.55 8.17 -5.95
N GLN A 43 7.60 7.70 -7.21
CA GLN A 43 8.77 7.77 -8.07
C GLN A 43 8.96 9.18 -8.64
N ARG A 44 7.90 9.78 -9.18
CA ARG A 44 7.97 11.08 -9.87
C ARG A 44 7.99 12.25 -8.90
N ARG A 45 7.19 12.17 -7.84
CA ARG A 45 7.03 13.24 -6.83
C ARG A 45 6.80 14.62 -7.44
N ASP A 46 6.10 14.68 -8.57
CA ASP A 46 5.73 15.90 -9.30
C ASP A 46 4.48 16.57 -8.71
N ASN A 47 3.69 15.83 -7.92
CA ASN A 47 2.60 16.36 -7.12
C ASN A 47 3.11 16.96 -5.79
N ALA A 48 2.64 18.16 -5.42
CA ALA A 48 3.10 18.88 -4.23
C ALA A 48 3.01 18.07 -2.92
N TRP A 49 1.97 17.26 -2.74
CA TRP A 49 1.80 16.43 -1.54
C TRP A 49 2.85 15.33 -1.48
N PHE A 50 3.11 14.65 -2.60
CA PHE A 50 4.15 13.62 -2.71
C PHE A 50 5.58 14.19 -2.70
N ALA A 51 5.77 15.40 -3.22
CA ALA A 51 7.03 16.13 -3.18
C ALA A 51 7.44 16.50 -1.75
N ALA A 52 6.46 16.79 -0.89
CA ALA A 52 6.67 17.14 0.50
C ALA A 52 7.01 15.94 1.40
N LEU A 53 6.73 14.71 0.96
CA LEU A 53 7.14 13.52 1.70
C LEU A 53 8.67 13.42 1.75
N GLY A 54 9.23 13.09 2.92
CA GLY A 54 10.63 12.66 3.00
C GLY A 54 10.82 11.25 2.41
N ARG A 55 11.94 10.58 2.71
CA ARG A 55 12.29 9.28 2.10
C ARG A 55 12.20 8.10 3.05
N SER A 56 12.04 8.34 4.34
CA SER A 56 11.96 7.31 5.37
C SER A 56 10.51 6.92 5.61
N CYS A 57 10.17 5.64 5.48
CA CYS A 57 8.79 5.18 5.67
C CYS A 57 8.66 3.93 6.52
N ILE A 58 7.61 3.89 7.33
CA ILE A 58 7.08 2.64 7.88
C ILE A 58 6.29 1.95 6.79
N HIS A 59 6.74 0.78 6.36
CA HIS A 59 6.09 0.03 5.28
C HIS A 59 5.21 -1.09 5.85
N MET A 60 3.90 -0.97 5.69
CA MET A 60 2.94 -2.02 6.01
C MET A 60 2.63 -2.80 4.72
N THR A 61 2.84 -4.12 4.75
CA THR A 61 2.86 -4.95 3.56
C THR A 61 2.18 -6.31 3.81
N TRP A 62 2.15 -7.14 2.78
CA TRP A 62 1.67 -8.52 2.85
C TRP A 62 2.77 -9.46 3.35
N SER A 63 2.38 -10.56 3.99
CA SER A 63 3.30 -11.67 4.34
C SER A 63 3.14 -12.76 3.29
N ASP A 64 2.27 -13.74 3.55
CA ASP A 64 2.17 -14.98 2.78
C ASP A 64 1.58 -14.75 1.39
N ARG A 65 0.85 -13.64 1.20
CA ARG A 65 0.37 -13.22 -0.13
C ARG A 65 1.48 -12.67 -1.01
N GLY A 66 2.68 -12.45 -0.46
CA GLY A 66 3.84 -11.89 -1.14
C GLY A 66 3.94 -10.38 -0.95
N ALA A 67 4.97 -9.95 -0.24
CA ALA A 67 5.29 -8.55 0.05
C ALA A 67 5.41 -7.70 -1.22
N ILE A 68 5.11 -6.41 -1.11
CA ILE A 68 5.29 -5.44 -2.21
C ILE A 68 6.72 -4.92 -2.19
N SER A 69 7.46 -5.09 -3.28
CA SER A 69 8.79 -4.51 -3.44
C SER A 69 8.72 -2.99 -3.57
N LEU A 70 9.63 -2.29 -2.89
CA LEU A 70 9.84 -0.84 -3.00
C LEU A 70 11.09 -0.49 -3.83
N GLU A 71 11.68 -1.48 -4.51
CA GLU A 71 12.88 -1.30 -5.32
C GLU A 71 12.72 -0.17 -6.35
N GLY A 72 13.78 0.62 -6.53
CA GLY A 72 13.81 1.74 -7.47
C GLY A 72 13.07 3.00 -7.01
N LEU A 73 12.40 3.00 -5.85
CA LEU A 73 11.75 4.20 -5.30
C LEU A 73 12.69 5.08 -4.47
N GLY A 74 13.88 4.56 -4.09
CA GLY A 74 14.82 5.29 -3.23
C GLY A 74 14.27 5.60 -1.84
N LEU A 75 13.35 4.78 -1.34
CA LEU A 75 12.78 4.87 0.00
C LEU A 75 13.64 4.09 0.99
N GLN A 76 13.75 4.61 2.21
CA GLN A 76 14.36 3.94 3.34
C GLN A 76 13.26 3.36 4.21
N VAL A 77 13.18 2.03 4.30
CA VAL A 77 12.25 1.39 5.23
C VAL A 77 12.83 1.48 6.62
N ILE A 78 12.04 2.01 7.55
CA ILE A 78 12.41 2.20 8.95
C ILE A 78 11.31 1.65 9.85
N GLU A 79 11.68 1.29 11.08
CA GLU A 79 10.76 0.70 12.06
C GLU A 79 10.33 1.68 13.15
N ASN A 80 11.17 2.68 13.42
CA ASN A 80 10.95 3.64 14.48
C ASN A 80 10.07 4.80 14.00
N ALA A 81 8.87 4.96 14.57
CA ALA A 81 7.97 6.06 14.24
C ALA A 81 8.59 7.46 14.47
N GLU A 82 9.64 7.63 15.29
CA GLU A 82 10.34 8.93 15.42
C GLU A 82 11.10 9.34 14.15
N GLU A 83 11.46 8.38 13.30
CA GLU A 83 12.30 8.59 12.11
C GLU A 83 11.49 8.50 10.81
N ALA A 84 10.17 8.26 10.90
CA ALA A 84 9.32 8.09 9.73
C ALA A 84 8.86 9.46 9.20
N ASP A 85 9.07 9.67 7.90
CA ASP A 85 8.47 10.79 7.19
C ASP A 85 7.01 10.49 6.81
N PHE A 86 6.68 9.22 6.57
CA PHE A 86 5.33 8.77 6.26
C PHE A 86 5.12 7.27 6.51
N ILE A 87 3.86 6.83 6.52
CA ILE A 87 3.47 5.42 6.49
C ILE A 87 3.11 5.05 5.05
N LEU A 88 3.57 3.90 4.56
CA LEU A 88 3.18 3.34 3.27
C LEU A 88 2.44 2.02 3.47
N ALA A 89 1.12 2.02 3.28
CA ALA A 89 0.29 0.85 3.47
C ALA A 89 -0.09 0.19 2.14
N HIS A 90 0.61 -0.91 1.87
CA HIS A 90 0.31 -1.84 0.77
C HIS A 90 -0.46 -3.08 1.22
N GLY A 91 -0.31 -3.49 2.49
CA GLY A 91 -0.91 -4.69 3.06
C GLY A 91 -1.15 -4.58 4.56
N THR A 92 -1.71 -5.65 5.14
CA THR A 92 -2.20 -5.68 6.53
C THR A 92 -1.67 -6.87 7.34
N GLU A 93 -0.56 -7.47 6.91
CA GLU A 93 -0.07 -8.75 7.47
C GLU A 93 1.36 -8.70 7.98
N ALA A 94 2.13 -7.67 7.62
CA ALA A 94 3.54 -7.57 7.97
C ALA A 94 4.06 -6.13 7.94
N LEU A 95 5.22 -5.93 8.56
CA LEU A 95 6.08 -4.77 8.35
C LEU A 95 7.24 -5.12 7.43
N GLY A 96 7.56 -4.22 6.51
CA GLY A 96 8.86 -4.22 5.84
C GLY A 96 9.98 -3.88 6.83
N LEU A 97 11.16 -4.45 6.60
CA LEU A 97 12.36 -4.20 7.37
C LEU A 97 13.41 -3.48 6.52
N PRO A 98 14.35 -2.73 7.13
CA PRO A 98 15.46 -2.09 6.40
C PRO A 98 16.30 -3.07 5.56
N SER A 99 16.32 -4.35 5.95
CA SER A 99 17.01 -5.42 5.23
C SER A 99 16.33 -5.85 3.93
N GLY A 100 15.12 -5.35 3.64
CA GLY A 100 14.28 -5.80 2.53
C GLY A 100 13.45 -7.05 2.84
N LEU A 101 13.63 -7.65 4.02
CA LEU A 101 12.76 -8.73 4.52
C LEU A 101 11.46 -8.16 5.10
N VAL A 102 10.53 -9.05 5.44
CA VAL A 102 9.30 -8.70 6.14
C VAL A 102 9.20 -9.42 7.47
N ARG A 103 8.58 -8.77 8.45
CA ARG A 103 8.22 -9.36 9.74
C ARG A 103 6.70 -9.48 9.82
N PRO A 104 6.13 -10.69 9.87
CA PRO A 104 4.71 -10.89 10.08
C PRO A 104 4.22 -10.16 11.34
N MET A 105 3.06 -9.53 11.25
CA MET A 105 2.47 -8.75 12.33
C MET A 105 0.95 -8.82 12.24
N SER A 106 0.30 -9.00 13.39
CA SER A 106 -1.16 -8.96 13.47
C SER A 106 -1.68 -7.56 13.14
N LEU A 107 -2.96 -7.48 12.74
CA LEU A 107 -3.63 -6.20 12.52
C LEU A 107 -3.54 -5.29 13.76
N ASP A 108 -3.77 -5.83 14.96
CA ASP A 108 -3.64 -5.10 16.24
C ASP A 108 -2.22 -4.55 16.45
N GLY A 109 -1.19 -5.30 16.07
CA GLY A 109 0.19 -4.83 16.12
C GLY A 109 0.44 -3.66 15.17
N LEU A 110 -0.09 -3.73 13.94
CA LEU A 110 -0.02 -2.63 12.98
C LEU A 110 -0.81 -1.41 13.46
N GLU A 111 -1.99 -1.59 14.05
CA GLU A 111 -2.80 -0.51 14.61
C GLU A 111 -2.10 0.21 15.77
N LYS A 112 -1.38 -0.51 16.63
CA LYS A 112 -0.55 0.12 17.67
C LYS A 112 0.53 1.03 17.09
N ILE A 113 1.14 0.66 15.97
CA ILE A 113 2.11 1.52 15.29
C ILE A 113 1.44 2.78 14.75
N LEU A 114 0.23 2.62 14.18
CA LEU A 114 -0.58 3.76 13.75
C LEU A 114 -0.88 4.73 14.90
N GLU A 115 -1.21 4.26 16.09
CA GLU A 115 -1.44 5.13 17.26
C GLU A 115 -0.22 6.01 17.58
N HIS A 116 0.99 5.44 17.53
CA HIS A 116 2.23 6.20 17.75
C HIS A 116 2.50 7.21 16.63
N CYS A 117 2.20 6.85 15.38
CA CYS A 117 2.40 7.73 14.22
C CYS A 117 1.40 8.90 14.22
N ALA A 118 0.16 8.65 14.62
CA ALA A 118 -0.89 9.67 14.70
C ALA A 118 -0.54 10.75 15.73
N ALA A 119 0.00 10.37 16.89
CA ALA A 119 0.48 11.31 17.91
C ALA A 119 1.55 12.30 17.36
N LYS A 120 2.30 11.88 16.35
CA LYS A 120 3.33 12.68 15.67
C LYS A 120 2.87 13.34 14.37
N LYS A 121 1.62 13.11 13.98
CA LYS A 121 1.03 13.63 12.72
C LYS A 121 1.79 13.16 11.47
N ILE A 122 2.28 11.93 11.47
CA ILE A 122 2.95 11.34 10.31
C ILE A 122 1.90 11.04 9.24
N PRO A 123 2.02 11.50 7.99
CA PRO A 123 1.04 11.20 6.96
C PRO A 123 1.08 9.73 6.52
N MET A 124 -0.04 9.20 6.04
CA MET A 124 -0.14 7.82 5.54
C MET A 124 -0.54 7.80 4.07
N VAL A 125 0.17 7.05 3.24
CA VAL A 125 -0.22 6.70 1.87
C VAL A 125 -0.83 5.30 1.89
N VAL A 126 -2.07 5.17 1.44
CA VAL A 126 -2.74 3.86 1.32
C VAL A 126 -2.88 3.46 -0.14
N ALA A 127 -2.15 2.41 -0.51
CA ALA A 127 -2.02 1.94 -1.89
C ALA A 127 -3.17 1.00 -2.33
N ASN A 128 -4.13 0.74 -1.44
CA ASN A 128 -5.35 0.01 -1.73
C ASN A 128 -6.47 0.51 -0.81
N PRO A 129 -7.48 1.21 -1.35
CA PRO A 129 -8.53 1.86 -0.58
C PRO A 129 -9.64 0.89 -0.16
N ASP A 130 -9.64 -0.36 -0.64
CA ASP A 130 -10.62 -1.35 -0.23
C ASP A 130 -10.47 -1.65 1.27
N PHE A 131 -11.60 -1.87 1.94
CA PHE A 131 -11.63 -2.19 3.38
C PHE A 131 -11.53 -3.69 3.61
N VAL A 132 -12.24 -4.46 2.79
CA VAL A 132 -12.25 -5.92 2.80
C VAL A 132 -12.33 -6.45 1.37
N THR A 133 -11.86 -7.67 1.15
CA THR A 133 -12.08 -8.43 -0.08
C THR A 133 -12.55 -9.84 0.25
N VAL A 134 -13.23 -10.49 -0.69
CA VAL A 134 -13.57 -11.91 -0.59
C VAL A 134 -12.43 -12.74 -1.18
N GLU A 135 -11.84 -13.62 -0.39
CA GLU A 135 -10.92 -14.65 -0.87
C GLU A 135 -11.52 -16.02 -0.63
N ALA A 136 -11.75 -16.77 -1.73
CA ALA A 136 -12.45 -18.05 -1.78
C ALA A 136 -13.85 -18.04 -1.15
N ARG A 137 -13.93 -17.99 0.18
CA ARG A 137 -15.15 -17.95 1.00
C ARG A 137 -15.02 -17.12 2.29
N ALA A 138 -13.89 -16.46 2.52
CA ALA A 138 -13.64 -15.67 3.73
C ALA A 138 -13.37 -14.20 3.39
N LEU A 139 -13.78 -13.30 4.29
CA LEU A 139 -13.42 -11.89 4.21
C LEU A 139 -11.96 -11.72 4.66
N SER A 140 -11.17 -11.09 3.81
CA SER A 140 -9.81 -10.64 4.11
C SER A 140 -9.80 -9.14 4.34
N ILE A 141 -9.10 -8.70 5.37
CA ILE A 141 -8.91 -7.29 5.68
C ILE A 141 -7.94 -6.68 4.68
N MET A 142 -8.23 -5.47 4.21
CA MET A 142 -7.47 -4.76 3.20
C MET A 142 -6.95 -3.41 3.75
N PRO A 143 -5.94 -2.78 3.12
CA PRO A 143 -5.27 -1.60 3.66
C PRO A 143 -6.17 -0.40 3.95
N GLY A 144 -7.32 -0.27 3.28
CA GLY A 144 -8.32 0.75 3.58
C GLY A 144 -8.86 0.66 5.01
N THR A 145 -8.84 -0.52 5.64
CA THR A 145 -9.21 -0.67 7.06
C THR A 145 -8.21 0.01 7.99
N LEU A 146 -6.90 -0.13 7.72
CA LEU A 146 -5.85 0.57 8.46
C LEU A 146 -5.96 2.09 8.26
N ALA A 147 -6.20 2.52 7.01
CA ALA A 147 -6.37 3.93 6.69
C ALA A 147 -7.58 4.56 7.41
N ALA A 148 -8.74 3.89 7.41
CA ALA A 148 -9.92 4.37 8.12
C ALA A 148 -9.73 4.41 9.64
N LYS A 149 -8.96 3.46 10.21
CA LYS A 149 -8.53 3.54 11.61
C LYS A 149 -7.63 4.75 11.83
N TYR A 150 -6.68 5.00 10.92
CA TYR A 150 -5.75 6.13 11.02
C TYR A 150 -6.45 7.48 11.00
N GLU A 151 -7.44 7.66 10.12
CA GLU A 151 -8.26 8.89 10.09
C GLU A 151 -9.03 9.10 11.41
N LYS A 152 -9.56 8.03 12.02
CA LYS A 152 -10.22 8.11 13.34
C LYS A 152 -9.26 8.52 14.46
N LEU A 153 -7.96 8.23 14.31
CA LEU A 153 -6.91 8.69 15.21
C LEU A 153 -6.48 10.15 14.92
N GLY A 154 -7.08 10.80 13.93
CA GLY A 154 -6.72 12.16 13.49
C GLY A 154 -5.53 12.21 12.53
N GLY A 155 -5.08 11.06 12.02
CA GLY A 155 -4.00 10.97 11.04
C GLY A 155 -4.44 11.42 9.64
N GLU A 156 -3.54 12.05 8.90
CA GLU A 156 -3.76 12.42 7.50
C GLU A 156 -3.52 11.21 6.59
N VAL A 157 -4.48 10.92 5.69
CA VAL A 157 -4.39 9.82 4.73
C VAL A 157 -4.48 10.32 3.30
N LYS A 158 -3.52 9.90 2.48
CA LYS A 158 -3.56 9.95 1.02
C LYS A 158 -4.05 8.61 0.47
N TRP A 159 -5.31 8.59 0.07
CA TRP A 159 -5.95 7.44 -0.58
C TRP A 159 -5.51 7.33 -2.04
N MET A 160 -5.20 6.12 -2.51
CA MET A 160 -4.78 5.88 -3.89
C MET A 160 -5.73 4.93 -4.61
N GLY A 161 -6.31 5.37 -5.72
CA GLY A 161 -7.25 4.62 -6.55
C GLY A 161 -8.72 4.82 -6.17
N LYS A 162 -9.62 3.97 -6.68
CA LYS A 162 -11.06 4.28 -6.66
C LYS A 162 -11.66 4.16 -5.25
N PRO A 163 -12.67 4.97 -4.86
CA PRO A 163 -13.37 5.97 -5.65
C PRO A 163 -12.74 7.37 -5.59
N ASP A 164 -11.45 7.48 -5.32
CA ASP A 164 -10.77 8.78 -5.31
C ASP A 164 -11.02 9.52 -6.62
N LYS A 165 -11.19 10.84 -6.51
CA LYS A 165 -11.65 11.71 -7.61
C LYS A 165 -10.56 12.02 -8.61
#